data_AF-A0A6P1BG61-F1
#
_entry.id   AF-A0A6P1BG61-F1
#
_cell.length_a   1.000
_cell.length_b   1.000
_cell.length_c   1.000
_cell.angle_alpha   90.00
_cell.angle_beta   90.00
_cell.angle_gamma   90.00
#
_symmetry.space_group_name_H-M   'P 1'
#
loop_
_entity.id
_entity.type
_entity.pdbx_description
1 polymer ?
#
loop_
_entity_poly.entity_id
_entity_poly.type
_entity_poly.pdbx_seq_one_letter_code
_entity_poly.pdbx_strand_id
1 'polypeptide(L)'
;MGRPNAFDGMMHEFCVKLGWCGCVKDGKRLHVSDFIPEIGPVAEDDFARWLITADGLDPDQLNGSELRLLEAVFVKHMGATVVDANKLRPGHRDA
;
A
#
# COMPACT_ATOMS: atom_id res chain seq x y z
N MET A 1 -10.39 -15.74 -9.35
CA MET A 1 -10.11 -14.61 -8.44
C MET A 1 -10.81 -14.88 -7.13
N GLY A 2 -10.10 -14.80 -6.00
CA GLY A 2 -10.67 -14.98 -4.67
C GLY A 2 -11.73 -13.92 -4.36
N ARG A 3 -12.42 -14.05 -3.22
CA ARG A 3 -13.23 -12.93 -2.71
C ARG A 3 -12.27 -11.80 -2.33
N PRO A 4 -12.52 -10.55 -2.74
CA PRO A 4 -11.69 -9.41 -2.35
C PRO A 4 -11.56 -9.35 -0.82
N ASN A 5 -10.34 -9.15 -0.34
CA ASN A 5 -10.05 -8.93 1.07
C ASN A 5 -9.85 -7.42 1.36
N ALA A 6 -9.51 -7.10 2.61
CA ALA A 6 -9.26 -5.72 3.03
C ALA A 6 -8.13 -5.06 2.21
N PHE A 7 -7.06 -5.80 1.92
CA PHE A 7 -5.94 -5.32 1.11
C PHE A 7 -6.37 -5.01 -0.33
N ASP A 8 -7.19 -5.86 -0.95
CA ASP A 8 -7.73 -5.60 -2.29
C ASP A 8 -8.59 -4.32 -2.33
N GLY A 9 -9.40 -4.10 -1.29
CA GLY A 9 -10.20 -2.87 -1.12
C GLY A 9 -9.33 -1.63 -0.93
N MET A 10 -8.27 -1.76 -0.14
CA MET A 10 -7.29 -0.70 0.11
C MET A 10 -6.56 -0.32 -1.19
N MET A 11 -6.05 -1.31 -1.92
CA MET A 11 -5.34 -1.08 -3.19
C MET A 11 -6.25 -0.49 -4.26
N HIS A 12 -7.53 -0.84 -4.27
CA HIS A 12 -8.51 -0.20 -5.14
C HIS A 12 -8.69 1.28 -4.82
N GLU A 13 -8.74 1.67 -3.54
CA GLU A 13 -8.85 3.07 -3.15
C GLU A 13 -7.57 3.85 -3.51
N PHE A 14 -6.39 3.31 -3.21
CA PHE A 14 -5.13 3.95 -3.58
C PHE A 14 -4.99 4.13 -5.09
N CYS A 15 -5.08 3.05 -5.86
CA CYS A 15 -4.81 3.12 -7.29
C CYS A 15 -5.95 3.77 -8.08
N VAL A 16 -7.20 3.31 -7.92
CA VAL A 16 -8.29 3.75 -8.80
C VAL A 16 -8.87 5.11 -8.38
N LYS A 17 -8.95 5.38 -7.07
CA LYS A 17 -9.58 6.62 -6.58
C LYS A 17 -8.59 7.75 -6.34
N LEU A 18 -7.37 7.43 -5.88
CA LEU A 18 -6.38 8.42 -5.49
C LEU A 18 -5.17 8.50 -6.44
N GLY A 19 -5.02 7.56 -7.38
CA GLY A 19 -3.96 7.57 -8.39
C GLY A 19 -2.62 6.94 -7.96
N TRP A 20 -2.53 6.40 -6.74
CA TRP A 20 -1.32 5.76 -6.21
C TRP A 20 -1.25 4.29 -6.64
N CYS A 21 -0.89 4.05 -7.90
CA CYS A 21 -0.81 2.72 -8.50
C CYS A 21 0.60 2.14 -8.55
N GLY A 22 1.62 2.97 -8.33
CA GLY A 22 3.01 2.68 -8.69
C GLY A 22 3.35 3.15 -10.10
N CYS A 23 4.65 3.18 -10.40
CA CYS A 23 5.17 3.71 -11.66
C CYS A 23 5.97 2.66 -12.47
N VAL A 24 6.42 3.07 -13.66
CA VAL A 24 7.49 2.38 -14.38
C VAL A 24 8.77 3.21 -14.25
N LYS A 25 9.81 2.63 -13.66
CA LYS A 25 11.12 3.27 -13.48
C LYS A 25 12.21 2.35 -14.06
N ASP A 26 13.06 2.90 -14.92
CA ASP A 26 14.15 2.15 -15.59
C ASP A 26 13.67 0.87 -16.29
N GLY A 27 12.48 0.92 -16.91
CA GLY A 27 11.87 -0.22 -17.60
C GLY A 27 11.28 -1.30 -16.68
N LYS A 28 11.31 -1.11 -15.35
CA LYS A 28 10.70 -2.01 -14.37
C LYS A 28 9.43 -1.38 -13.80
N ARG A 29 8.38 -2.20 -13.66
CA ARG A 29 7.19 -1.84 -12.88
C ARG A 29 7.55 -1.87 -11.41
N LEU A 30 7.24 -0.80 -10.70
CA LEU A 30 7.33 -0.71 -9.25
C LEU A 30 5.92 -0.68 -8.68
N HIS A 31 5.67 -1.51 -7.67
CA HIS A 31 4.40 -1.55 -6.96
C HIS A 31 4.68 -1.61 -5.45
N VAL A 32 3.75 -1.10 -4.63
CA VAL A 32 3.95 -1.07 -3.17
C VAL A 32 4.22 -2.45 -2.58
N SER A 33 3.65 -3.51 -3.16
CA SER A 33 3.89 -4.90 -2.72
C SER A 33 5.35 -5.32 -2.77
N ASP A 34 6.17 -4.69 -3.61
CA ASP A 34 7.60 -5.01 -3.74
C ASP A 34 8.42 -4.57 -2.52
N PHE A 35 7.86 -3.69 -1.69
CA PHE A 35 8.49 -3.15 -0.47
C PHE A 35 8.00 -3.83 0.80
N ILE A 36 6.88 -4.56 0.74
CA ILE A 36 6.28 -5.19 1.93
C ILE A 36 7.15 -6.39 2.32
N PRO A 37 7.60 -6.49 3.59
CA PRO A 37 8.36 -7.64 4.05
C PRO A 37 7.54 -8.93 3.92
N GLU A 38 8.22 -10.07 3.93
CA GLU A 38 7.56 -11.37 3.90
C GLU A 38 6.78 -11.65 5.18
N ILE A 39 7.32 -11.23 6.33
CA ILE A 39 6.75 -11.43 7.66
C ILE A 39 6.97 -10.21 8.55
N GLY A 40 6.21 -10.12 9.64
CA GLY A 40 6.38 -9.11 10.68
C GLY A 40 5.36 -7.97 10.60
N PRO A 41 5.45 -7.01 11.53
CA PRO A 41 4.55 -5.86 11.57
C PRO A 41 4.86 -4.86 10.45
N VAL A 42 3.80 -4.25 9.91
CA VAL A 42 3.85 -3.12 8.98
C VAL A 42 2.97 -2.02 9.55
N ALA A 43 3.56 -0.86 9.78
CA ALA A 43 2.86 0.35 10.21
C ALA A 43 2.30 1.12 9.01
N GLU A 44 1.30 1.94 9.27
CA GLU A 44 0.60 2.76 8.28
C GLU A 44 1.51 3.80 7.62
N ASP A 45 2.47 4.35 8.38
CA ASP A 45 3.42 5.35 7.92
C ASP A 45 4.50 4.73 7.02
N ASP A 46 5.03 3.56 7.40
CA ASP A 46 5.92 2.76 6.55
C ASP A 46 5.25 2.43 5.21
N PHE A 47 4.00 1.94 5.26
CA PHE A 47 3.24 1.61 4.06
C PHE A 47 2.99 2.84 3.17
N ALA A 48 2.62 3.98 3.76
CA ALA A 48 2.41 5.21 3.02
C ALA A 48 3.70 5.68 2.34
N ARG A 49 4.85 5.60 3.02
CA ARG A 49 6.17 5.93 2.43
C ARG A 49 6.52 5.00 1.28
N TRP A 50 6.20 3.70 1.37
CA TRP A 50 6.39 2.76 0.26
C TRP A 50 5.47 3.03 -0.92
N LEU A 51 4.22 3.44 -0.70
CA LEU A 51 3.31 3.84 -1.79
C LEU A 51 3.89 4.99 -2.60
N ILE A 52 4.38 6.01 -1.90
CA ILE A 52 4.98 7.20 -2.52
C ILE A 52 6.23 6.81 -3.31
N THR A 53 7.08 5.98 -2.70
CA THR A 53 8.30 5.46 -3.33
C THR A 53 7.99 4.62 -4.57
N ALA A 54 6.94 3.79 -4.52
CA ALA A 54 6.49 2.96 -5.63
C ALA A 54 6.00 3.81 -6.82
N ASP A 55 5.47 5.00 -6.57
CA ASP A 55 5.08 5.99 -7.59
C ASP A 55 6.28 6.80 -8.12
N GLY A 56 7.50 6.50 -7.66
CA GLY A 56 8.73 7.14 -8.11
C GLY A 56 8.99 8.50 -7.46
N LEU A 57 8.23 8.86 -6.44
CA LEU A 57 8.33 10.12 -5.70
C LEU A 57 9.18 9.95 -4.43
N ASP A 58 9.66 11.07 -3.90
CA ASP A 58 10.38 11.13 -2.63
C ASP A 58 9.38 11.40 -1.48
N PRO A 59 9.21 10.48 -0.52
CA PRO A 59 8.28 10.66 0.60
C PRO A 59 8.63 11.86 1.49
N ASP A 60 9.89 12.28 1.54
CA ASP A 60 10.30 13.43 2.35
C ASP A 60 10.00 14.77 1.68
N GLN A 61 9.59 14.75 0.40
CA GLN A 61 9.16 15.93 -0.36
C GLN A 61 7.64 16.14 -0.36
N LEU A 62 6.85 15.13 0.06
CA LEU A 62 5.41 15.30 0.17
C LEU A 62 5.03 16.11 1.41
N ASN A 63 3.93 16.87 1.28
CA ASN A 63 3.39 17.60 2.40
C ASN A 63 2.76 16.64 3.43
N GLY A 64 2.78 17.02 4.70
CA GLY A 64 2.27 16.17 5.77
C GLY A 64 0.75 15.91 5.73
N SER A 65 -0.03 16.68 4.97
CA SER A 65 -1.46 16.38 4.77
C SER A 65 -1.69 15.21 3.85
N GLU A 66 -0.89 15.07 2.80
CA GLU A 66 -0.98 13.97 1.84
C GLU A 66 -0.54 12.65 2.47
N LEU A 67 0.56 12.66 3.23
CA LEU A 67 0.99 11.50 3.99
C LEU A 67 -0.09 11.01 4.96
N ARG A 68 -0.68 11.93 5.75
CA ARG A 68 -1.79 11.60 6.67
C ARG A 68 -3.04 11.06 5.96
N LEU A 69 -3.31 11.51 4.72
CA LEU A 69 -4.41 10.96 3.94
C LEU A 69 -4.14 9.48 3.60
N LEU A 70 -2.91 9.15 3.19
CA LEU A 70 -2.53 7.79 2.84
C LEU A 70 -2.58 6.86 4.06
N GLU A 71 -2.05 7.31 5.20
CA GLU A 71 -2.13 6.61 6.49
C GLU A 71 -3.60 6.37 6.89
N ALA A 72 -4.48 7.37 6.73
CA ALA A 72 -5.89 7.24 7.06
C ALA A 72 -6.62 6.21 6.17
N VAL A 73 -6.27 6.13 4.87
CA VAL A 73 -6.81 5.10 3.97
C VAL A 73 -6.36 3.71 4.42
N PHE A 74 -5.09 3.56 4.82
CA PHE A 74 -4.59 2.31 5.36
C PHE A 74 -5.40 1.85 6.57
N VAL A 75 -5.52 2.71 7.58
CA VAL A 75 -6.25 2.40 8.82
C VAL A 75 -7.74 2.11 8.54
N LYS A 76 -8.36 2.85 7.61
CA LYS A 76 -9.75 2.65 7.22
C LYS A 76 -10.02 1.24 6.70
N HIS A 77 -9.15 0.69 5.86
CA HIS A 77 -9.35 -0.64 5.26
C HIS A 77 -8.79 -1.76 6.14
N MET A 78 -7.63 -1.56 6.75
CA MET A 78 -6.95 -2.56 7.55
C MET A 78 -7.47 -2.66 8.99
N GLY A 79 -8.16 -1.62 9.47
CA GLY A 79 -8.77 -1.55 10.79
C GLY A 79 -7.78 -1.31 11.94
N ALA A 80 -6.51 -1.08 11.64
CA ALA A 80 -5.44 -0.84 12.61
C ALA A 80 -4.33 0.00 11.98
N THR A 81 -3.54 0.66 12.83
CA THR A 81 -2.31 1.37 12.46
C THR A 81 -1.20 0.37 12.09
N VAL A 82 -1.07 -0.70 12.85
CA VAL A 82 -0.10 -1.78 12.57
C VAL A 82 -0.81 -3.09 12.23
N VAL A 83 -0.39 -3.76 11.16
CA VAL A 83 -0.87 -5.10 10.77
C VAL A 83 0.28 -6.04 10.47
N ASP A 84 0.00 -7.34 10.53
CA ASP A 84 0.94 -8.36 10.06
C ASP A 84 1.06 -8.31 8.53
N ALA A 85 2.29 -8.39 8.01
CA ALA A 85 2.59 -8.34 6.58
C ALA A 85 1.81 -9.37 5.74
N ASN A 86 1.46 -10.53 6.31
CA ASN A 86 0.66 -11.54 5.61
C ASN A 86 -0.77 -11.07 5.30
N LYS A 87 -1.27 -10.05 6.00
CA LYS A 87 -2.57 -9.42 5.69
C LYS A 87 -2.51 -8.46 4.49
N LEU A 88 -1.31 -8.07 4.06
CA LEU A 88 -1.08 -7.14 2.95
C LEU A 88 -0.74 -7.89 1.67
N ARG A 89 -1.59 -8.87 1.33
CA ARG A 89 -1.46 -9.70 0.14
C ARG A 89 -2.83 -9.83 -0.53
N PRO A 90 -2.88 -9.92 -1.87
CA PRO A 90 -4.13 -10.22 -2.58
C PRO A 90 -4.72 -11.53 -2.07
N GLY A 91 -6.05 -11.64 -2.03
CA GLY A 91 -6.70 -12.87 -1.61
C GLY A 91 -6.39 -14.05 -2.55
N HIS A 92 -5.38 -14.86 -2.23
CA HIS A 92 -5.18 -16.18 -2.83
C HIS A 92 -6.00 -17.20 -2.05
N ARG A 93 -6.91 -17.91 -2.74
CA ARG A 93 -7.44 -19.17 -2.20
C ARG A 93 -6.37 -20.21 -2.46
N ASP A 94 -5.71 -20.69 -1.42
CA ASP A 94 -5.19 -22.05 -1.46
C ASP A 94 -6.42 -22.96 -1.58
N ALA A 95 -6.51 -23.64 -2.72
CA ALA A 95 -7.44 -24.74 -2.92
C ALA A 95 -6.79 -26.02 -2.39
#